data_AF-A0A9W4LJ45-F1
#
_entry.id   AF-A0A9W4LJ45-F1
#
_cell.length_a   1.000
_cell.length_b   1.000
_cell.length_c   1.000
_cell.angle_alpha   90.00
_cell.angle_beta   90.00
_cell.angle_gamma   90.00
#
_symmetry.space_group_name_H-M   'P 1'
#
loop_
_entity.id
_entity.type
_entity.pdbx_description
1 polymer ?
#
loop_
_entity_poly.entity_id
_entity_poly.type
_entity_poly.pdbx_seq_one_letter_code
_entity_poly.pdbx_strand_id
1 'polypeptide(L)'
;MSVGSEPDRGSDNISSTELSEFEFTMITFFYGFSRWVEMCMNSADVRGLKALDILVMHATHSRARGFSPNEIAATLNIDDVHLVAYSIKKLLAAGLVMPVRDGRHQGYVPTEAGEAACRGYLKIREEYLLASLRHLRQDRAEINHAGRILRLLTGLYDQAGRFAVGDAASRRQIPPPPVRTKR
;
A
#
# COMPACT_ATOMS: atom_id res chain seq x y z
N MET A 1 -23.47 -50.87 -15.93
CA MET A 1 -23.93 -49.50 -16.26
C MET A 1 -23.50 -48.59 -15.13
N SER A 2 -22.70 -47.60 -15.49
CA SER A 2 -22.13 -46.58 -14.62
C SER A 2 -23.23 -45.68 -14.07
N VAL A 3 -23.23 -45.44 -12.77
CA VAL A 3 -23.61 -44.14 -12.22
C VAL A 3 -22.47 -43.77 -11.27
N GLY A 4 -21.45 -43.12 -11.83
CA GLY A 4 -20.48 -42.38 -11.05
C GLY A 4 -21.24 -41.28 -10.33
N SER A 5 -21.29 -41.36 -9.01
CA SER A 5 -21.62 -40.23 -8.15
C SER A 5 -20.59 -39.14 -8.43
N GLU A 6 -21.07 -38.02 -8.96
CA GLU A 6 -20.30 -36.79 -9.10
C GLU A 6 -19.62 -36.45 -7.77
N PRO A 7 -18.34 -36.04 -7.76
CA PRO A 7 -17.76 -35.47 -6.56
C PRO A 7 -18.52 -34.19 -6.25
N ASP A 8 -19.05 -34.14 -5.02
CA ASP A 8 -19.66 -32.98 -4.39
C ASP A 8 -18.79 -31.73 -4.60
N ARG A 9 -19.14 -30.89 -5.58
CA ARG A 9 -18.55 -29.55 -5.79
C ARG A 9 -19.19 -28.54 -4.83
N GLY A 10 -19.29 -28.93 -3.57
CA GLY A 10 -20.07 -28.26 -2.54
C GLY A 10 -19.23 -27.82 -1.34
N SER A 11 -18.06 -27.21 -1.54
CA SER A 11 -17.37 -26.40 -0.49
C SER A 11 -16.16 -25.59 -0.98
N ASP A 12 -16.08 -25.21 -2.27
CA ASP A 12 -14.98 -24.38 -2.80
C ASP A 12 -15.11 -22.88 -2.47
N ASN A 13 -15.77 -22.51 -1.36
CA ASN A 13 -16.00 -21.12 -1.00
C ASN A 13 -15.37 -20.80 0.36
N ILE A 14 -14.56 -19.74 0.40
CA ILE A 14 -13.84 -19.30 1.61
C ILE A 14 -14.85 -19.04 2.73
N SER A 15 -14.66 -19.67 3.88
CA SER A 15 -15.53 -19.46 5.04
C SER A 15 -15.29 -18.08 5.68
N SER A 16 -16.30 -17.57 6.39
CA SER A 16 -16.16 -16.30 7.12
C SER A 16 -15.03 -16.33 8.15
N THR A 17 -14.76 -17.49 8.75
CA THR A 17 -13.69 -17.67 9.73
C THR A 17 -12.32 -17.58 9.07
N GLU A 18 -12.11 -18.31 7.97
CA GLU A 18 -10.85 -18.28 7.22
C GLU A 18 -10.54 -16.87 6.69
N LEU A 19 -11.56 -16.14 6.19
CA LEU A 19 -11.38 -14.77 5.74
C LEU A 19 -11.02 -13.84 6.91
N SER A 20 -11.65 -14.01 8.08
CA SER A 20 -11.36 -13.19 9.27
C SER A 20 -9.93 -13.39 9.78
N GLU A 21 -9.43 -14.64 9.77
CA GLU A 21 -8.04 -14.94 10.13
C GLU A 21 -7.03 -14.32 9.15
N PHE A 22 -7.35 -14.36 7.85
CA PHE A 22 -6.57 -13.71 6.83
C PHE A 22 -6.52 -12.18 7.02
N GLU A 23 -7.67 -11.54 7.28
CA GLU A 23 -7.77 -10.10 7.53
C GLU A 23 -6.99 -9.69 8.79
N PHE A 24 -7.06 -10.48 9.86
CA PHE A 24 -6.25 -10.25 11.06
C PHE A 24 -4.75 -10.34 10.76
N THR A 25 -4.34 -11.31 9.95
CA THR A 25 -2.95 -11.45 9.49
C THR A 25 -2.51 -10.24 8.67
N MET A 26 -3.38 -9.71 7.79
CA MET A 26 -3.11 -8.47 7.05
C MET A 26 -2.87 -7.27 7.96
N ILE A 27 -3.62 -7.13 9.05
CA ILE A 27 -3.44 -6.03 10.01
C ILE A 27 -2.06 -6.10 10.65
N THR A 28 -1.68 -7.27 11.19
CA THR A 28 -0.37 -7.44 11.83
C THR A 28 0.78 -7.29 10.82
N PHE A 29 0.60 -7.79 9.59
CA PHE A 29 1.52 -7.58 8.48
C PHE A 29 1.70 -6.09 8.15
N PHE A 30 0.61 -5.33 8.03
CA PHE A 30 0.66 -3.90 7.72
C PHE A 30 1.49 -3.12 8.74
N TYR A 31 1.27 -3.36 10.05
CA TYR A 31 2.06 -2.70 11.09
C TYR A 31 3.51 -3.20 11.15
N GLY A 32 3.75 -4.50 10.89
CA GLY A 32 5.10 -5.05 10.76
C GLY A 32 5.87 -4.42 9.60
N PHE A 33 5.26 -4.38 8.42
CA PHE A 33 5.79 -3.77 7.21
C PHE A 33 6.05 -2.27 7.40
N SER A 34 5.11 -1.52 7.98
CA SER A 34 5.27 -0.08 8.21
C SER A 34 6.47 0.22 9.10
N ARG A 35 6.66 -0.56 10.19
CA ARG A 35 7.85 -0.43 11.06
C ARG A 35 9.13 -0.79 10.32
N TRP A 36 9.10 -1.84 9.50
CA TRP A 36 10.24 -2.24 8.69
C TRP A 36 10.68 -1.15 7.71
N VAL A 37 9.73 -0.49 7.04
CA VAL A 37 9.98 0.66 6.14
C VAL A 37 10.68 1.79 6.90
N GLU A 38 10.17 2.17 8.07
CA GLU A 38 10.80 3.20 8.91
C GLU A 38 12.21 2.79 9.38
N MET A 39 12.41 1.54 9.77
CA MET A 39 13.72 1.02 10.18
C MET A 39 14.74 1.06 9.05
N CYS A 40 14.35 0.71 7.83
CA CYS A 40 15.23 0.78 6.66
C CYS A 40 15.68 2.21 6.39
N MET A 41 14.74 3.17 6.41
CA MET A 41 15.07 4.56 6.14
C MET A 41 15.95 5.18 7.24
N ASN A 42 15.63 4.89 8.51
CA ASN A 42 16.46 5.32 9.63
C ASN A 42 17.89 4.74 9.55
N SER A 43 18.03 3.49 9.08
CA SER A 43 19.32 2.83 8.88
C SER A 43 20.09 3.38 7.66
N ALA A 44 19.40 4.06 6.75
CA ALA A 44 19.97 4.82 5.65
C ALA A 44 20.30 6.28 6.03
N ASP A 45 20.34 6.57 7.34
CA ASP A 45 20.65 7.87 7.96
C ASP A 45 19.66 9.01 7.64
N VAL A 46 18.45 8.67 7.17
CA VAL A 46 17.35 9.63 7.01
C VAL A 46 16.33 9.40 8.11
N ARG A 47 16.30 10.29 9.09
CA ARG A 47 15.50 10.15 10.32
C ARG A 47 14.26 11.04 10.31
N GLY A 48 13.27 10.68 11.11
CA GLY A 48 12.08 11.50 11.36
C GLY A 48 10.96 11.38 10.31
N LEU A 49 11.19 10.60 9.25
CA LEU A 49 10.14 10.23 8.30
C LEU A 49 9.29 9.08 8.84
N LYS A 50 7.98 9.14 8.57
CA LYS A 50 7.05 8.04 8.84
C LYS A 50 6.87 7.15 7.61
N ALA A 51 6.34 5.94 7.80
CA ALA A 51 6.15 4.97 6.73
C ALA A 51 5.47 5.58 5.50
N LEU A 52 4.40 6.38 5.69
CA LEU A 52 3.73 7.07 4.58
C LEU A 52 4.65 8.05 3.84
N ASP A 53 5.43 8.85 4.57
CA ASP A 53 6.37 9.81 3.97
C ASP A 53 7.40 9.07 3.07
N ILE A 54 7.88 7.92 3.54
CA ILE A 54 8.84 7.07 2.83
C ILE A 54 8.21 6.41 1.60
N LEU A 55 7.00 5.86 1.72
CA LEU A 55 6.27 5.25 0.60
C LEU A 55 5.91 6.27 -0.48
N VAL A 56 5.54 7.49 -0.08
CA VAL A 56 5.33 8.62 -1.00
C VAL A 56 6.63 8.96 -1.75
N MET A 57 7.77 9.00 -1.06
CA MET A 57 9.07 9.21 -1.70
C MET A 57 9.43 8.06 -2.66
N HIS A 58 9.13 6.82 -2.32
CA HIS A 58 9.34 5.70 -3.25
C HIS A 58 8.42 5.79 -4.48
N ALA A 59 7.19 6.30 -4.32
CA ALA A 59 6.26 6.48 -5.43
C ALA A 59 6.70 7.59 -6.41
N THR A 60 7.44 8.60 -5.97
CA THR A 60 8.01 9.62 -6.88
C THR A 60 9.16 9.06 -7.74
N HIS A 61 9.73 7.92 -7.34
CA HIS A 61 10.86 7.29 -8.02
C HIS A 61 10.39 6.37 -9.16
N SER A 62 10.05 6.92 -10.33
CA SER A 62 9.94 6.12 -11.59
C SER A 62 9.63 6.89 -12.89
N ARG A 63 9.57 8.23 -12.92
CA ARG A 63 9.14 8.94 -14.15
C ARG A 63 9.82 10.29 -14.37
N ALA A 64 10.27 10.52 -15.61
CA ALA A 64 10.93 11.77 -16.01
C ALA A 64 10.07 13.03 -15.80
N ARG A 65 8.73 12.92 -15.91
CA ARG A 65 7.80 14.04 -15.70
C ARG A 65 7.41 14.31 -14.23
N GLY A 66 7.88 13.48 -13.30
CA GLY A 66 7.41 13.46 -11.91
C GLY A 66 5.97 12.97 -11.77
N PHE A 67 5.54 12.75 -10.52
CA PHE A 67 4.16 12.40 -10.20
C PHE A 67 3.47 13.53 -9.44
N SER A 68 2.22 13.82 -9.79
CA SER A 68 1.35 14.68 -9.00
C SER A 68 0.87 13.98 -7.71
N PRO A 69 0.42 14.72 -6.69
CA PRO A 69 -0.13 14.13 -5.47
C PRO A 69 -1.27 13.15 -5.74
N ASN A 70 -2.14 13.44 -6.72
CA ASN A 70 -3.25 12.56 -7.08
C ASN A 70 -2.76 11.24 -7.69
N GLU A 71 -1.74 11.28 -8.55
CA GLU A 71 -1.21 10.05 -9.15
C GLU A 71 -0.44 9.21 -8.12
N ILE A 72 0.23 9.85 -7.15
CA ILE A 72 0.86 9.14 -6.02
C ILE A 72 -0.22 8.49 -5.14
N ALA A 73 -1.28 9.23 -4.80
CA ALA A 73 -2.39 8.71 -4.02
C ALA A 73 -3.04 7.50 -4.71
N ALA A 74 -3.30 7.59 -6.01
CA ALA A 74 -3.81 6.49 -6.81
C ALA A 74 -2.84 5.28 -6.83
N THR A 75 -1.54 5.52 -6.95
CA THR A 75 -0.51 4.45 -6.95
C THR A 75 -0.46 3.70 -5.62
N LEU A 76 -0.64 4.41 -4.51
CA LEU A 76 -0.57 3.85 -3.15
C LEU A 76 -1.94 3.37 -2.63
N ASN A 77 -2.99 3.42 -3.44
CA ASN A 77 -4.37 3.13 -3.04
C ASN A 77 -4.83 3.96 -1.81
N ILE A 78 -4.57 5.27 -1.85
CA ILE A 78 -4.94 6.23 -0.80
C ILE A 78 -6.04 7.16 -1.33
N ASP A 79 -7.17 7.20 -0.63
CA ASP A 79 -8.29 8.08 -0.99
C ASP A 79 -8.02 9.56 -0.63
N ASP A 80 -7.43 9.82 0.54
CA ASP A 80 -7.17 11.18 1.02
C ASP A 80 -5.86 11.74 0.46
N VAL A 81 -5.96 12.44 -0.67
CA VAL A 81 -4.85 13.14 -1.32
C VAL A 81 -4.16 14.15 -0.39
N HIS A 82 -4.83 14.70 0.61
CA HIS A 82 -4.21 15.65 1.53
C HIS A 82 -3.14 15.00 2.41
N LEU A 83 -3.27 13.72 2.73
CA LEU A 83 -2.22 12.96 3.45
C LEU A 83 -0.95 12.89 2.60
N VAL A 84 -1.10 12.56 1.31
CA VAL A 84 0.00 12.53 0.35
C VAL A 84 0.63 13.91 0.19
N ALA A 85 -0.18 14.96 0.05
CA ALA A 85 0.31 16.33 -0.07
C ALA A 85 1.09 16.78 1.18
N TYR A 86 0.67 16.35 2.37
CA TYR A 86 1.38 16.64 3.61
C TYR A 86 2.74 15.93 3.67
N SER A 87 2.79 14.65 3.28
CA SER A 87 4.05 13.92 3.13
C SER A 87 4.99 14.58 2.11
N ILE A 88 4.47 15.02 0.96
CA ILE A 88 5.27 15.77 -0.03
C ILE A 88 5.83 17.06 0.57
N LYS A 89 5.04 17.83 1.33
CA LYS A 89 5.53 19.05 2.00
C LYS A 89 6.69 18.74 2.95
N LYS A 90 6.62 17.65 3.72
CA LYS A 90 7.72 17.22 4.57
C LYS A 90 8.96 16.82 3.77
N LEU A 91 8.78 16.05 2.69
CA LEU A 91 9.89 15.61 1.83
C LEU A 91 10.58 16.79 1.13
N LEU A 92 9.81 17.82 0.72
CA LEU A 92 10.34 19.08 0.19
C LEU A 92 11.17 19.81 1.26
N ALA A 93 10.64 19.94 2.47
CA ALA A 93 11.35 20.58 3.59
C ALA A 93 12.63 19.84 3.99
N ALA A 94 12.65 18.51 3.82
CA ALA A 94 13.82 17.66 4.02
C ALA A 94 14.80 17.67 2.83
N GLY A 95 14.48 18.35 1.72
CA GLY A 95 15.33 18.40 0.52
C GLY A 95 15.43 17.08 -0.24
N LEU A 96 14.52 16.13 -0.01
CA LEU A 96 14.55 14.78 -0.60
C LEU A 96 13.80 14.71 -1.94
N VAL A 97 12.87 15.63 -2.17
CA VAL A 97 12.16 15.76 -3.45
C VAL A 97 12.20 17.21 -3.90
N MET A 98 12.00 17.44 -5.20
CA MET A 98 11.87 18.76 -5.79
C MET A 98 10.65 18.81 -6.71
N PRO A 99 9.99 19.98 -6.84
CA PRO A 99 8.90 20.15 -7.78
C PRO A 99 9.45 20.23 -9.21
N VAL A 100 8.74 19.62 -10.14
CA VAL A 100 8.94 19.77 -11.59
C VAL A 100 7.66 20.25 -12.22
N ARG A 101 7.78 21.08 -13.26
CA ARG A 101 6.64 21.64 -13.96
C ARG A 101 6.75 21.36 -15.45
N ASP A 102 5.71 20.74 -15.99
CA ASP A 102 5.53 20.52 -17.42
C ASP A 102 4.23 21.22 -17.85
N GLY A 103 4.39 22.46 -18.33
CA GLY A 103 3.27 23.35 -18.65
C GLY A 103 2.34 23.60 -17.45
N ARG A 104 1.15 22.98 -17.48
CA ARG A 104 0.14 23.07 -16.42
C ARG A 104 0.24 21.95 -15.38
N HIS A 105 1.04 20.93 -15.62
CA HIS A 105 1.23 19.83 -14.70
C HIS A 105 2.34 20.15 -13.70
N GLN A 106 2.06 19.98 -12.41
CA GLN A 106 3.06 20.02 -11.34
C GLN A 106 3.24 18.62 -10.78
N GLY A 107 4.47 18.11 -10.88
CA GLY A 107 4.88 16.83 -10.32
C GLY A 107 6.03 16.99 -9.34
N TYR A 108 6.42 15.87 -8.73
CA TYR A 108 7.56 15.79 -7.83
C TYR A 108 8.49 14.66 -8.25
N VAL A 109 9.80 14.93 -8.20
CA VAL A 109 10.88 13.98 -8.48
C VAL A 109 11.85 13.96 -7.31
N PRO A 110 12.57 12.84 -7.08
CA PRO A 110 13.63 12.81 -6.08
C PRO A 110 14.75 13.81 -6.43
N THR A 111 15.38 14.39 -5.39
CA THR A 111 16.66 15.09 -5.52
C THR A 111 17.80 14.08 -5.52
N GLU A 112 19.05 14.52 -5.75
CA GLU A 112 20.22 13.66 -5.58
C GLU A 112 20.29 13.05 -4.16
N ALA A 113 19.94 13.85 -3.14
CA ALA A 113 19.83 13.38 -1.76
C ALA A 113 18.68 12.37 -1.59
N GLY A 114 17.53 12.60 -2.21
CA GLY A 114 16.41 11.64 -2.23
C GLY A 114 16.77 10.32 -2.91
N GLU A 115 17.47 10.37 -4.03
CA GLU A 115 17.97 9.16 -4.70
C GLU A 115 19.00 8.42 -3.84
N ALA A 116 19.91 9.14 -3.19
CA ALA A 116 20.88 8.56 -2.28
C ALA A 116 20.19 7.87 -1.10
N ALA A 117 19.14 8.48 -0.54
CA ALA A 117 18.32 7.89 0.50
C ALA A 117 17.62 6.60 0.03
N CYS A 118 17.01 6.62 -1.18
CA CYS A 118 16.42 5.43 -1.78
C CYS A 118 17.45 4.31 -2.02
N ARG A 119 18.67 4.64 -2.45
CA ARG A 119 19.77 3.67 -2.61
C ARG A 119 20.21 3.08 -1.27
N GLY A 120 20.35 3.92 -0.24
CA GLY A 120 20.67 3.47 1.12
C GLY A 120 19.60 2.52 1.67
N TYR A 121 18.33 2.89 1.53
CA TYR A 121 17.19 2.04 1.87
C TYR A 121 17.26 0.69 1.15
N LEU A 122 17.50 0.69 -0.16
CA LEU A 122 17.59 -0.54 -0.96
C LEU A 122 18.71 -1.46 -0.46
N LYS A 123 19.89 -0.89 -0.15
CA LYS A 123 21.03 -1.65 0.39
C LYS A 123 20.66 -2.36 1.69
N ILE A 124 20.03 -1.66 2.64
CA ILE A 124 19.57 -2.26 3.91
C ILE A 124 18.57 -3.39 3.64
N ARG A 125 17.63 -3.19 2.70
CA ARG A 125 16.67 -4.23 2.36
C ARG A 125 17.34 -5.47 1.75
N GLU A 126 18.34 -5.29 0.90
CA GLU A 126 19.07 -6.41 0.28
C GLU A 126 19.92 -7.18 1.31
N GLU A 127 20.60 -6.47 2.20
CA GLU A 127 21.51 -7.04 3.18
C GLU A 127 20.79 -7.83 4.28
N TYR A 128 19.67 -7.30 4.80
CA TYR A 128 19.03 -7.88 5.99
C TYR A 128 17.77 -8.70 5.68
N LEU A 129 16.94 -8.28 4.72
CA LEU A 129 15.69 -8.97 4.41
C LEU A 129 15.83 -9.95 3.24
N LEU A 130 16.40 -9.50 2.12
CA LEU A 130 16.51 -10.36 0.94
C LEU A 130 17.47 -11.52 1.19
N ALA A 131 18.57 -11.31 1.93
CA ALA A 131 19.46 -12.39 2.35
C ALA A 131 18.71 -13.45 3.15
N SER A 132 17.91 -13.04 4.15
CA SER A 132 17.08 -13.93 4.96
C SER A 132 16.07 -14.74 4.13
N LEU A 133 15.42 -14.10 3.14
CA LEU A 133 14.47 -14.75 2.23
C LEU A 133 15.13 -15.75 1.26
N ARG A 134 16.40 -15.55 0.88
CA ARG A 134 17.12 -16.50 0.01
C ARG A 134 17.37 -17.85 0.69
N HIS A 135 17.42 -17.88 2.01
CA HIS A 135 17.61 -19.11 2.79
C HIS A 135 16.32 -19.96 2.88
N LEU A 136 15.16 -19.38 2.57
CA LEU A 136 13.88 -20.07 2.45
C LEU A 136 13.69 -20.52 0.98
N ARG A 137 13.91 -21.82 0.72
CA ARG A 137 14.12 -22.35 -0.64
C ARG A 137 12.87 -22.54 -1.52
N GLN A 138 11.73 -21.90 -1.24
CA GLN A 138 10.52 -22.02 -2.09
C GLN A 138 9.82 -20.68 -2.43
N ASP A 139 10.42 -19.55 -2.10
CA ASP A 139 9.61 -18.36 -1.80
C ASP A 139 9.18 -17.52 -3.00
N ARG A 140 9.84 -17.60 -4.16
CA ARG A 140 9.52 -16.67 -5.27
C ARG A 140 8.13 -16.92 -5.85
N ALA A 141 7.75 -18.18 -6.06
CA ALA A 141 6.44 -18.52 -6.61
C ALA A 141 5.31 -18.16 -5.63
N GLU A 142 5.52 -18.48 -4.35
CA GLU A 142 4.59 -18.19 -3.26
C GLU A 142 4.43 -16.68 -3.01
N ILE A 143 5.53 -15.92 -2.93
CA ILE A 143 5.47 -14.45 -2.81
C ILE A 143 4.73 -13.82 -3.99
N ASN A 144 4.99 -14.32 -5.21
CA ASN A 144 4.27 -13.84 -6.39
C ASN A 144 2.77 -14.21 -6.33
N HIS A 145 2.44 -15.39 -5.82
CA HIS A 145 1.07 -15.83 -5.64
C HIS A 145 0.33 -15.00 -4.58
N ALA A 146 0.92 -14.84 -3.39
CA ALA A 146 0.43 -13.96 -2.34
C ALA A 146 0.23 -12.53 -2.87
N GLY A 147 1.18 -12.00 -3.65
CA GLY A 147 1.04 -10.70 -4.28
C GLY A 147 -0.14 -10.59 -5.26
N ARG A 148 -0.49 -11.67 -5.98
CA ARG A 148 -1.70 -11.69 -6.83
C ARG A 148 -2.97 -11.70 -5.97
N ILE A 149 -3.00 -12.51 -4.91
CA ILE A 149 -4.14 -12.59 -3.98
C ILE A 149 -4.39 -11.22 -3.33
N LEU A 150 -3.36 -10.58 -2.80
CA LEU A 150 -3.48 -9.26 -2.17
C LEU A 150 -4.06 -8.22 -3.12
N ARG A 151 -3.57 -8.16 -4.38
CA ARG A 151 -4.12 -7.23 -5.39
C ARG A 151 -5.59 -7.52 -5.73
N LEU A 152 -5.95 -8.79 -5.85
CA LEU A 152 -7.33 -9.19 -6.10
C LEU A 152 -8.24 -8.74 -4.94
N LEU A 153 -7.85 -9.04 -3.71
CA LEU A 153 -8.61 -8.67 -2.52
C LEU A 153 -8.73 -7.16 -2.34
N THR A 154 -7.66 -6.38 -2.60
CA THR A 154 -7.75 -4.91 -2.61
C THR A 154 -8.88 -4.42 -3.52
N GLY A 155 -8.94 -4.91 -4.76
CA GLY A 155 -10.02 -4.52 -5.69
C GLY A 155 -11.41 -4.98 -5.25
N LEU A 156 -11.52 -6.20 -4.70
CA LEU A 156 -12.78 -6.73 -4.19
C LEU A 156 -13.29 -5.93 -2.99
N TYR A 157 -12.41 -5.53 -2.07
CA TYR A 157 -12.78 -4.68 -0.93
C TYR A 157 -13.28 -3.31 -1.37
N ASP A 158 -12.61 -2.66 -2.33
CA ASP A 158 -13.06 -1.38 -2.87
C ASP A 158 -14.45 -1.49 -3.52
N GLN A 159 -14.67 -2.56 -4.30
CA GLN A 159 -15.95 -2.82 -4.94
C GLN A 159 -17.06 -3.10 -3.93
N ALA A 160 -16.80 -4.00 -2.96
CA ALA A 160 -17.75 -4.32 -1.90
C ALA A 160 -18.10 -3.10 -1.06
N GLY A 161 -17.11 -2.27 -0.71
CA GLY A 161 -17.32 -1.02 0.01
C GLY A 161 -18.21 -0.03 -0.76
N ARG A 162 -17.95 0.15 -2.06
CA ARG A 162 -18.78 1.04 -2.91
C ARG A 162 -20.22 0.55 -3.02
N PHE A 163 -20.43 -0.76 -3.20
CA PHE A 163 -21.78 -1.33 -3.23
C PHE A 163 -22.49 -1.16 -1.88
N ALA A 164 -21.80 -1.44 -0.77
CA ALA A 164 -22.36 -1.27 0.56
C ALA A 164 -22.77 0.18 0.84
N VAL A 165 -21.93 1.17 0.48
CA VAL A 165 -22.28 2.60 0.64
C VAL A 165 -23.48 2.98 -0.23
N GLY A 166 -23.54 2.50 -1.48
CA GLY A 166 -24.66 2.75 -2.39
C GLY A 166 -25.99 2.15 -1.90
N ASP A 167 -25.97 0.89 -1.47
CA ASP A 167 -27.13 0.18 -0.92
C ASP A 167 -27.56 0.74 0.45
N ALA A 168 -26.62 1.09 1.33
CA ALA A 168 -26.94 1.73 2.60
C ALA A 168 -27.53 3.14 2.43
N ALA A 169 -27.28 3.82 1.32
CA ALA A 169 -27.94 5.08 0.99
C ALA A 169 -29.39 4.86 0.52
N SER A 170 -29.66 3.78 -0.24
CA SER A 170 -31.01 3.47 -0.73
C SER A 170 -31.93 2.89 0.34
N ARG A 171 -31.39 2.14 1.31
CA ARG A 171 -32.16 1.51 2.41
C ARG A 171 -32.37 2.40 3.64
N ARG A 172 -31.89 3.65 3.60
CA ARG A 172 -31.76 4.48 4.80
C ARG A 172 -33.13 4.99 5.29
N GLN A 173 -33.58 4.49 6.44
CA GLN A 173 -34.84 4.91 7.08
C GLN A 173 -34.64 5.98 8.16
N ILE A 174 -33.47 6.00 8.83
CA ILE A 174 -33.13 6.93 9.91
C ILE A 174 -31.79 7.62 9.57
N PRO A 175 -31.66 8.95 9.79
CA PRO A 175 -30.40 9.66 9.54
C PRO A 175 -29.27 9.15 10.47
N PRO A 176 -28.01 9.09 9.97
CA PRO A 176 -26.90 8.57 10.75
C PRO A 176 -26.59 9.48 11.95
N PRO A 177 -26.08 8.90 13.06
CA PRO A 177 -25.70 9.69 14.22
C PRO A 177 -24.59 10.69 13.85
N PRO A 178 -24.58 11.89 14.45
CA PRO A 178 -23.53 12.87 14.18
C PRO A 178 -22.20 12.37 14.75
N VAL A 179 -21.29 11.95 13.86
CA VAL A 179 -19.91 11.66 14.24
C VAL A 179 -19.16 12.98 14.36
N ARG A 180 -18.97 13.48 15.59
CA ARG A 180 -18.13 14.65 15.86
C ARG A 180 -16.66 14.26 15.84
N THR A 181 -16.04 14.25 14.66
CA THR A 181 -14.58 14.23 14.58
C THR A 181 -14.05 15.66 14.82
N LYS A 182 -13.21 15.86 15.84
CA LYS A 182 -12.34 17.05 15.92
C LYS A 182 -11.36 16.96 14.75
N ARG A 183 -11.76 17.49 13.59
CA ARG A 183 -10.81 17.78 12.51
C ARG A 183 -10.09 19.08 12.83
#